data_AF-A0A6L4ABD6-F1
#
_entry.id   AF-A0A6L4ABD6-F1
#
_cell.length_a   1.000
_cell.length_b   1.000
_cell.length_c   1.000
_cell.angle_alpha   90.00
_cell.angle_beta   90.00
_cell.angle_gamma   90.00
#
_symmetry.space_group_name_H-M   'P 1'
#
loop_
_entity.id
_entity.type
_entity.pdbx_description
1 polymer ?
#
loop_
_entity_poly.entity_id
_entity_poly.type
_entity_poly.pdbx_seq_one_letter_code
_entity_poly.pdbx_strand_id
1 'polypeptide(L)'
;MPDPMQNPNDRRRYANALRLASEKRIEDITRQLADGTLTLQDWQLGMKDELRRSTLEQYVTGKGGDPANINQTDYLALGPELKSQYKYLNKFAAAIDKASKDGKPLDFAMQRAKLYARSTQAVFWKSEIPVQLPQYPRDGSTACKSNCKCRLRVQHLEDAVLVWWQLSPAEHCEDCLALARKWNPLRLELKGEDVQESDIAQGIELMLLESPELRPVARELYAIFDIAYEDWQVEDFYAS
;
A
#
# COMPACT_ATOMS: atom_id res chain seq x y z
N MET A 1 6.41 27.71 1.39
CA MET A 1 7.04 26.60 2.15
C MET A 1 7.44 25.55 1.13
N PRO A 2 8.63 24.92 1.24
CA PRO A 2 8.97 23.82 0.35
C PRO A 2 7.89 22.74 0.44
N ASP A 3 7.57 22.14 -0.70
CA ASP A 3 6.56 21.10 -0.80
C ASP A 3 6.95 19.92 0.15
N PRO A 4 6.11 19.58 1.15
CA PRO A 4 6.40 18.48 2.07
C PRO A 4 6.59 17.12 1.37
N MET A 5 6.26 17.04 0.07
CA MET A 5 6.39 15.83 -0.73
C MET A 5 7.80 15.61 -1.28
N GLN A 6 8.66 16.64 -1.32
CA GLN A 6 10.04 16.50 -1.83
C GLN A 6 11.03 15.93 -0.80
N ASN A 7 10.74 16.02 0.50
CA ASN A 7 11.59 15.49 1.56
C ASN A 7 11.03 14.18 2.13
N PRO A 8 11.76 13.05 2.11
CA PRO A 8 11.29 11.78 2.66
C PRO A 8 10.83 11.87 4.13
N ASN A 9 11.45 12.73 4.94
CA ASN A 9 11.03 12.93 6.32
C ASN A 9 9.66 13.62 6.42
N ASP A 10 9.34 14.51 5.48
CA ASP A 10 8.09 15.24 5.44
C ASP A 10 6.97 14.37 4.84
N ARG A 11 7.28 13.52 3.84
CA ARG A 11 6.36 12.45 3.38
C ARG A 11 5.95 11.51 4.50
N ARG A 12 6.89 11.07 5.33
CA ARG A 12 6.57 10.22 6.49
C ARG A 12 5.69 10.96 7.51
N ARG A 13 5.95 12.25 7.76
CA ARG A 13 5.09 13.05 8.65
C ARG A 13 3.69 13.17 8.08
N TYR A 14 3.57 13.39 6.77
CA TYR A 14 2.30 13.44 6.07
C TYR A 14 1.55 12.10 6.12
N ALA A 15 2.22 10.98 5.82
CA ALA A 15 1.68 9.62 5.98
C ALA A 15 1.17 9.35 7.41
N ASN A 16 1.87 9.86 8.44
CA ASN A 16 1.39 9.80 9.82
C ASN A 16 0.14 10.65 10.07
N ALA A 17 0.07 11.85 9.50
CA ALA A 17 -1.10 12.72 9.60
C ALA A 17 -2.33 12.08 8.92
N LEU A 18 -2.16 11.50 7.73
CA LEU A 18 -3.21 10.75 7.02
C LEU A 18 -3.74 9.58 7.85
N ARG A 19 -2.85 8.79 8.47
CA ARG A 19 -3.26 7.74 9.41
C ARG A 19 -4.10 8.30 10.56
N LEU A 20 -3.68 9.40 11.18
CA LEU A 20 -4.41 10.01 12.30
C LEU A 20 -5.79 10.53 11.87
N ALA A 21 -5.89 11.12 10.68
CA ALA A 21 -7.16 11.54 10.10
C ALA A 21 -8.08 10.32 9.83
N SER A 22 -7.51 9.24 9.32
CA SER A 22 -8.23 7.96 9.15
C SER A 22 -8.69 7.37 10.49
N GLU A 23 -7.85 7.36 11.53
CA GLU A 23 -8.24 6.93 12.88
C GLU A 23 -9.42 7.73 13.41
N LYS A 24 -9.44 9.05 13.16
CA LYS A 24 -10.56 9.91 13.56
C LYS A 24 -11.85 9.57 12.79
N ARG A 25 -11.79 9.42 11.46
CA ARG A 25 -12.97 9.07 10.64
C ARG A 25 -13.53 7.70 11.04
N ILE A 26 -12.66 6.71 11.27
CA ILE A 26 -13.04 5.38 11.77
C ILE A 26 -13.68 5.48 13.17
N GLU A 27 -13.12 6.29 14.06
CA GLU A 27 -13.69 6.52 15.37
C GLU A 27 -15.09 7.12 15.29
N ASP A 28 -15.27 8.15 14.44
CA ASP A 28 -16.54 8.84 14.28
C ASP A 28 -17.63 7.89 13.74
N ILE A 29 -17.37 7.09 12.69
CA ILE A 29 -18.35 6.10 12.19
C ILE A 29 -18.61 4.96 13.17
N THR A 30 -17.60 4.55 13.95
CA THR A 30 -17.77 3.48 14.96
C THR A 30 -18.55 3.98 16.16
N ARG A 31 -18.43 5.27 16.51
CA ARG A 31 -19.24 5.92 17.54
C ARG A 31 -20.71 5.95 17.14
N GLN A 32 -20.99 6.30 15.87
CA GLN A 32 -22.36 6.26 15.32
C GLN A 32 -22.97 4.85 15.32
N LEU A 33 -22.14 3.81 15.15
CA LEU A 33 -22.61 2.43 15.35
C LEU A 33 -22.94 2.15 16.83
N ALA A 34 -22.07 2.59 17.74
CA ALA A 34 -22.21 2.33 19.17
C ALA A 34 -23.40 3.08 19.80
N ASP A 35 -23.73 4.28 19.32
CA ASP A 35 -24.87 5.07 19.77
C ASP A 35 -26.20 4.70 19.06
N GLY A 36 -26.15 3.80 18.09
CA GLY A 36 -27.31 3.30 17.34
C GLY A 36 -27.81 4.21 16.22
N THR A 37 -27.08 5.28 15.87
CA THR A 37 -27.42 6.17 14.74
C THR A 37 -27.04 5.59 13.38
N LEU A 38 -26.13 4.61 13.34
CA LEU A 38 -25.68 3.91 12.14
C LEU A 38 -25.92 2.40 12.28
N THR A 39 -26.42 1.75 11.22
CA THR A 39 -26.60 0.29 11.23
C THR A 39 -25.25 -0.43 11.12
N LEU A 40 -25.18 -1.70 11.52
CA LEU A 40 -23.97 -2.51 11.33
C LEU A 40 -23.59 -2.65 9.86
N GLN A 41 -24.57 -2.72 8.96
CA GLN A 41 -24.34 -2.80 7.52
C GLN A 41 -23.72 -1.50 6.99
N ASP A 42 -24.29 -0.35 7.36
CA ASP A 42 -23.77 0.95 6.94
C ASP A 42 -22.39 1.22 7.52
N TRP A 43 -22.15 0.82 8.77
CA TRP A 43 -20.82 0.86 9.38
C TRP A 43 -19.81 0.00 8.60
N GLN A 44 -20.17 -1.22 8.19
CA GLN A 44 -19.27 -2.05 7.39
C GLN A 44 -18.92 -1.40 6.05
N LEU A 45 -19.89 -0.74 5.38
CA LEU A 45 -19.65 -0.01 4.14
C LEU A 45 -18.74 1.19 4.38
N GLY A 46 -19.02 2.01 5.40
CA GLY A 46 -18.19 3.16 5.77
C GLY A 46 -16.75 2.76 6.13
N MET A 47 -16.56 1.64 6.83
CA MET A 47 -15.23 1.09 7.11
C MET A 47 -14.50 0.63 5.84
N LYS A 48 -15.20 0.02 4.88
CA LYS A 48 -14.60 -0.38 3.59
C LYS A 48 -14.17 0.81 2.76
N ASP A 49 -14.98 1.86 2.72
CA ASP A 49 -14.69 3.09 1.99
C ASP A 49 -13.51 3.85 2.62
N GLU A 50 -13.47 3.91 3.95
CA GLU A 50 -12.32 4.49 4.65
C GLU A 50 -11.03 3.70 4.41
N LEU A 51 -11.10 2.36 4.38
CA LEU A 51 -9.96 1.52 4.04
C LEU A 51 -9.46 1.77 2.61
N ARG A 52 -10.35 1.92 1.63
CA ARG A 52 -9.97 2.25 0.24
C ARG A 52 -9.25 3.59 0.18
N ARG A 53 -9.89 4.63 0.73
CA ARG A 53 -9.37 6.00 0.76
C ARG A 53 -8.00 6.03 1.43
N SER A 54 -7.90 5.56 2.66
CA SER A 54 -6.66 5.63 3.42
C SER A 54 -5.54 4.78 2.82
N THR A 55 -5.85 3.62 2.24
CA THR A 55 -4.87 2.81 1.50
C THR A 55 -4.32 3.55 0.30
N LEU A 56 -5.18 4.18 -0.51
CA LEU A 56 -4.77 4.98 -1.66
C LEU A 56 -3.94 6.20 -1.22
N GLU A 57 -4.38 6.93 -0.21
CA GLU A 57 -3.66 8.10 0.34
C GLU A 57 -2.24 7.71 0.79
N GLN A 58 -2.07 6.57 1.46
CA GLN A 58 -0.76 6.06 1.87
C GLN A 58 0.08 5.63 0.66
N TYR A 59 -0.52 4.96 -0.32
CA TYR A 59 0.14 4.52 -1.53
C TYR A 59 0.71 5.70 -2.32
N VAL A 60 -0.16 6.67 -2.65
CA VAL A 60 0.17 7.94 -3.30
C VAL A 60 1.32 8.60 -2.55
N THR A 61 1.18 8.77 -1.24
CA THR A 61 2.21 9.41 -0.41
C THR A 61 3.57 8.70 -0.51
N GLY A 62 3.61 7.38 -0.49
CA GLY A 62 4.88 6.64 -0.64
C GLY A 62 5.46 6.70 -2.06
N LYS A 63 4.64 6.89 -3.09
CA LYS A 63 5.10 7.15 -4.47
C LYS A 63 5.61 8.57 -4.72
N GLY A 64 5.78 9.38 -3.67
CA GLY A 64 6.14 10.80 -3.78
C GLY A 64 4.95 11.75 -3.77
N GLY A 65 3.73 11.21 -3.72
CA GLY A 65 2.43 11.86 -3.48
C GLY A 65 1.94 12.92 -4.46
N ASP A 66 2.40 12.82 -5.70
CA ASP A 66 1.64 13.33 -6.83
C ASP A 66 0.61 12.26 -7.27
N PRO A 67 -0.72 12.52 -7.14
CA PRO A 67 -1.74 11.60 -7.60
C PRO A 67 -1.72 11.36 -9.12
N ALA A 68 -1.15 12.27 -9.92
CA ALA A 68 -1.04 12.11 -11.37
C ALA A 68 -0.08 10.96 -11.76
N ASN A 69 0.81 10.56 -10.86
CA ASN A 69 1.73 9.43 -11.07
C ASN A 69 1.12 8.06 -10.72
N ILE A 70 -0.18 8.01 -10.39
CA ILE A 70 -0.88 6.77 -10.08
C ILE A 70 -1.68 6.32 -11.32
N ASN A 71 -1.31 5.17 -11.87
CA ASN A 71 -1.98 4.58 -13.02
C ASN A 71 -2.91 3.42 -12.64
N GLN A 72 -3.58 2.82 -13.62
CA GLN A 72 -4.51 1.70 -13.38
C GLN A 72 -3.82 0.48 -12.74
N THR A 73 -2.57 0.19 -13.14
CA THR A 73 -1.78 -0.91 -12.56
C THR A 73 -1.52 -0.70 -11.07
N ASP A 74 -1.23 0.53 -10.67
CA ASP A 74 -1.07 0.89 -9.25
C ASP A 74 -2.35 0.61 -8.44
N TYR A 75 -3.52 0.95 -8.98
CA TYR A 75 -4.81 0.64 -8.33
C TYR A 75 -5.04 -0.87 -8.20
N LEU A 76 -4.70 -1.64 -9.24
CA LEU A 76 -4.81 -3.10 -9.21
C LEU A 76 -3.89 -3.72 -8.16
N ALA A 77 -2.70 -3.16 -7.95
CA ALA A 77 -1.76 -3.61 -6.93
C ALA A 77 -2.28 -3.46 -5.49
N LEU A 78 -3.25 -2.56 -5.25
CA LEU A 78 -3.90 -2.38 -3.94
C LEU A 78 -4.98 -3.43 -3.64
N GLY A 79 -5.51 -4.09 -4.67
CA GLY A 79 -6.62 -5.05 -4.57
C GLY A 79 -6.37 -6.19 -3.56
N PRO A 80 -5.22 -6.90 -3.62
CA PRO A 80 -4.90 -7.97 -2.68
C PRO A 80 -4.87 -7.51 -1.22
N GLU A 81 -4.30 -6.33 -0.95
CA GLU A 81 -4.23 -5.75 0.39
C GLU A 81 -5.63 -5.43 0.92
N LEU A 82 -6.44 -4.71 0.13
CA LEU A 82 -7.82 -4.39 0.50
C LEU A 82 -8.67 -5.65 0.73
N LYS A 83 -8.53 -6.67 -0.12
CA LYS A 83 -9.21 -7.97 0.05
C LYS A 83 -8.84 -8.63 1.38
N SER A 84 -7.56 -8.58 1.76
CA SER A 84 -7.09 -9.07 3.07
C SER A 84 -7.74 -8.30 4.23
N GLN A 85 -7.71 -6.96 4.18
CA GLN A 85 -8.31 -6.11 5.21
C GLN A 85 -9.82 -6.34 5.34
N TYR A 86 -10.54 -6.53 4.24
CA TYR A 86 -11.98 -6.82 4.24
C TYR A 86 -12.31 -8.17 4.89
N LYS A 87 -11.47 -9.19 4.72
CA LYS A 87 -11.66 -10.46 5.41
C LYS A 87 -11.60 -10.28 6.93
N TYR A 88 -10.68 -9.47 7.44
CA TYR A 88 -10.61 -9.15 8.87
C TYR A 88 -11.80 -8.29 9.30
N LEU A 89 -12.19 -7.28 8.51
CA LEU A 89 -13.33 -6.42 8.79
C LEU A 89 -14.63 -7.23 8.90
N ASN A 90 -14.89 -8.15 7.98
CA ASN A 90 -16.09 -9.00 8.02
C ASN A 90 -16.14 -9.87 9.29
N LYS A 91 -14.99 -10.44 9.71
CA LYS A 91 -14.90 -11.19 10.97
C LYS A 91 -15.15 -10.31 12.19
N PHE A 92 -14.65 -9.07 12.16
CA PHE A 92 -14.87 -8.12 13.25
C PHE A 92 -16.33 -7.68 13.32
N ALA A 93 -16.96 -7.43 12.18
CA ALA A 93 -18.38 -7.10 12.12
C ALA A 93 -19.27 -8.23 12.66
N ALA A 94 -18.94 -9.49 12.35
CA ALA A 94 -19.61 -10.65 12.96
C ALA A 94 -19.42 -10.72 14.48
N ALA A 95 -18.26 -10.31 15.00
CA ALA A 95 -18.02 -10.23 16.43
C ALA A 95 -18.85 -9.11 17.10
N ILE A 96 -19.03 -7.98 16.42
CA ILE A 96 -19.91 -6.90 16.87
C ILE A 96 -21.37 -7.36 16.89
N ASP A 97 -21.85 -7.98 15.80
CA ASP A 97 -23.20 -8.54 15.70
C ASP A 97 -23.50 -9.49 16.87
N LYS A 98 -22.57 -10.42 17.14
CA LYS A 98 -22.67 -11.34 18.27
C LYS A 98 -22.72 -10.60 19.61
N ALA A 99 -21.84 -9.63 19.83
CA ALA A 99 -21.83 -8.85 21.07
C ALA A 99 -23.13 -8.08 21.28
N SER A 100 -23.67 -7.48 20.23
CA SER A 100 -24.95 -6.76 20.24
C SER A 100 -26.12 -7.68 20.59
N LYS A 101 -26.19 -8.87 19.96
CA LYS A 101 -27.20 -9.90 20.28
C LYS A 101 -27.11 -10.42 21.71
N ASP A 102 -25.90 -10.48 22.26
CA ASP A 102 -25.65 -10.83 23.67
C ASP A 102 -25.94 -9.68 24.64
N GLY A 103 -26.36 -8.50 24.17
CA GLY A 103 -26.58 -7.30 25.01
C GLY A 103 -25.30 -6.70 25.59
N LYS A 104 -24.13 -6.99 25.01
CA LYS A 104 -22.84 -6.51 25.50
C LYS A 104 -22.54 -5.11 24.97
N PRO A 105 -21.89 -4.24 25.78
CA PRO A 105 -21.46 -2.92 25.30
C PRO A 105 -20.40 -3.05 24.19
N LEU A 106 -20.40 -2.07 23.28
CA LEU A 106 -19.51 -2.03 22.12
C LEU A 106 -18.23 -1.21 22.36
N ASP A 107 -17.84 -0.96 23.61
CA ASP A 107 -16.67 -0.14 23.96
C ASP A 107 -15.37 -0.65 23.32
N PHE A 108 -15.25 -1.97 23.17
CA PHE A 108 -14.10 -2.61 22.52
C PHE A 108 -13.98 -2.25 21.03
N ALA A 109 -15.11 -1.88 20.39
CA ALA A 109 -15.16 -1.67 18.96
C ALA A 109 -14.32 -0.47 18.52
N MET A 110 -14.35 0.63 19.28
CA MET A 110 -13.59 1.85 18.96
C MET A 110 -12.09 1.59 18.89
N GLN A 111 -11.52 0.93 19.91
CA GLN A 111 -10.07 0.68 19.97
C GLN A 111 -9.63 -0.32 18.90
N ARG A 112 -10.46 -1.33 18.62
CA ARG A 112 -10.18 -2.32 17.59
C ARG A 112 -10.34 -1.74 16.18
N ALA A 113 -11.30 -0.86 15.94
CA ALA A 113 -11.51 -0.24 14.64
C ALA A 113 -10.30 0.63 14.22
N LYS A 114 -9.65 1.32 15.16
CA LYS A 114 -8.42 2.08 14.88
C LYS A 114 -7.27 1.24 14.32
N LEU A 115 -7.27 -0.07 14.54
CA LEU A 115 -6.24 -0.96 13.99
C LEU A 115 -6.25 -1.01 12.46
N TYR A 116 -7.40 -0.78 11.82
CA TYR A 116 -7.57 -0.75 10.37
C TYR A 116 -6.94 0.50 9.75
N ALA A 117 -7.06 1.66 10.41
CA ALA A 117 -6.33 2.86 9.99
C ALA A 117 -4.82 2.68 10.16
N ARG A 118 -4.37 1.98 11.21
CA ARG A 118 -2.94 1.75 11.47
C ARG A 118 -2.27 0.82 10.47
N SER A 119 -2.99 -0.20 9.98
CA SER A 119 -2.41 -1.16 9.03
C SER A 119 -2.06 -0.52 7.69
N THR A 120 -2.74 0.56 7.28
CA THR A 120 -2.48 1.22 5.99
C THR A 120 -1.09 1.83 5.87
N GLN A 121 -0.41 2.13 6.99
CA GLN A 121 0.99 2.58 6.95
C GLN A 121 1.96 1.56 6.36
N ALA A 122 1.63 0.26 6.37
CA ALA A 122 2.45 -0.73 5.68
C ALA A 122 2.49 -0.45 4.16
N VAL A 123 1.38 0.06 3.60
CA VAL A 123 1.25 0.39 2.17
C VAL A 123 2.17 1.54 1.81
N PHE A 124 2.27 2.57 2.66
CA PHE A 124 3.23 3.66 2.48
C PHE A 124 4.67 3.13 2.37
N TRP A 125 5.10 2.26 3.30
CA TRP A 125 6.46 1.71 3.25
C TRP A 125 6.68 0.83 2.02
N LYS A 126 5.67 0.06 1.63
CA LYS A 126 5.72 -0.79 0.43
C LYS A 126 5.82 0.02 -0.85
N SER A 127 5.19 1.20 -0.92
CA SER A 127 5.22 2.04 -2.12
C SER A 127 6.42 3.00 -2.18
N GLU A 128 7.01 3.35 -1.04
CA GLU A 128 8.22 4.19 -0.93
C GLU A 128 9.50 3.41 -1.26
N ILE A 129 9.54 2.10 -1.02
CA ILE A 129 10.76 1.29 -1.18
C ILE A 129 10.67 0.53 -2.52
N PRO A 130 11.64 0.70 -3.44
CA PRO A 130 11.58 0.14 -4.79
C PRO A 130 11.79 -1.39 -4.84
N VAL A 131 12.01 -2.03 -3.69
CA VAL A 131 12.21 -3.47 -3.57
C VAL A 131 11.27 -4.05 -2.53
N GLN A 132 10.76 -5.24 -2.80
CA GLN A 132 9.90 -5.92 -1.85
C GLN A 132 10.68 -6.35 -0.60
N LEU A 133 10.30 -5.79 0.54
CA LEU A 133 10.79 -6.25 1.83
C LEU A 133 10.02 -7.49 2.29
N PRO A 134 10.67 -8.39 3.05
CA PRO A 134 9.99 -9.53 3.67
C PRO A 134 9.01 -9.08 4.76
N GLN A 135 9.13 -7.85 5.28
CA GLN A 135 8.34 -7.34 6.38
C GLN A 135 8.30 -5.81 6.40
N TYR A 136 7.17 -5.24 6.82
CA TYR A 136 6.98 -3.80 6.96
C TYR A 136 6.43 -3.46 8.35
N PRO A 137 6.77 -2.28 8.93
CA PRO A 137 6.11 -1.82 10.12
C PRO A 137 4.59 -1.78 9.94
N ARG A 138 3.87 -2.37 10.90
CA ARG A 138 2.39 -2.43 10.98
C ARG A 138 1.68 -3.31 9.95
N ASP A 139 2.39 -4.16 9.22
CA ASP A 139 1.79 -5.10 8.24
C ASP A 139 1.03 -6.29 8.87
N GLY A 140 1.10 -6.45 10.19
CA GLY A 140 0.43 -7.55 10.90
C GLY A 140 1.27 -8.81 11.10
N SER A 141 2.51 -8.85 10.61
CA SER A 141 3.40 -10.02 10.71
C SER A 141 4.07 -10.17 12.08
N THR A 142 4.38 -9.06 12.78
CA THR A 142 4.92 -9.08 14.16
C THR A 142 3.85 -9.41 15.20
N ALA A 143 4.28 -9.75 16.42
CA ALA A 143 3.42 -9.93 17.59
C ALA A 143 2.62 -8.65 17.93
N CYS A 144 3.19 -7.46 17.72
CA CYS A 144 2.50 -6.19 17.94
C CYS A 144 1.53 -5.80 16.79
N LYS A 145 1.47 -6.58 15.70
CA LYS A 145 0.54 -6.38 14.58
C LYS A 145 0.61 -4.95 14.02
N SER A 146 -0.53 -4.32 13.75
CA SER A 146 -0.60 -2.93 13.28
C SER A 146 -0.29 -1.88 14.36
N ASN A 147 -0.05 -2.30 15.62
CA ASN A 147 0.27 -1.38 16.71
C ASN A 147 1.76 -1.00 16.82
N CYS A 148 2.67 -1.66 16.09
CA CYS A 148 4.11 -1.33 16.04
C CYS A 148 4.34 0.18 15.99
N LYS A 149 5.24 0.72 16.81
CA LYS A 149 5.67 2.14 16.72
C LYS A 149 6.97 2.29 15.93
N CYS A 150 7.27 1.28 15.14
CA CYS A 150 8.50 1.10 14.40
C CYS A 150 8.45 1.88 13.08
N ARG A 151 9.61 2.23 12.54
CA ARG A 151 9.73 2.91 11.24
C ARG A 151 10.93 2.37 10.48
N LEU A 152 10.94 2.57 9.17
CA LEU A 152 12.12 2.28 8.37
C LEU A 152 12.91 3.58 8.15
N ARG A 153 14.24 3.48 8.21
CA ARG A 153 15.13 4.45 7.57
C ARG A 153 15.70 3.77 6.34
N VAL A 154 15.67 4.45 5.21
CA VAL A 154 16.07 3.92 3.92
C VAL A 154 17.17 4.82 3.35
N GLN A 155 18.22 4.21 2.81
CA GLN A 155 19.25 4.90 2.04
C GLN A 155 19.38 4.19 0.70
N HIS A 156 19.25 4.95 -0.37
CA HIS A 156 19.42 4.47 -1.73
C HIS A 156 20.89 4.56 -2.11
N LEU A 157 21.43 3.46 -2.61
CA LEU A 157 22.70 3.39 -3.33
C LEU A 157 22.39 3.18 -4.82
N GLU A 158 23.43 3.15 -5.65
CA GLU A 158 23.29 2.93 -7.09
C GLU A 158 22.76 1.52 -7.41
N ASP A 159 23.26 0.51 -6.70
CA ASP A 159 23.01 -0.92 -6.95
C ASP A 159 22.16 -1.59 -5.84
N ALA A 160 21.80 -0.85 -4.79
CA ALA A 160 21.21 -1.42 -3.60
C ALA A 160 20.41 -0.41 -2.79
N VAL A 161 19.60 -0.93 -1.87
CA VAL A 161 18.93 -0.17 -0.82
C VAL A 161 19.37 -0.70 0.53
N LEU A 162 19.78 0.21 1.41
CA LEU A 162 20.06 -0.07 2.82
C LEU A 162 18.84 0.30 3.65
N VAL A 163 18.32 -0.68 4.41
CA VAL A 163 17.13 -0.53 5.22
C VAL A 163 17.48 -0.75 6.70
N TRP A 164 17.12 0.22 7.54
CA TRP A 164 17.21 0.10 8.99
C TRP A 164 15.82 -0.02 9.60
N TRP A 165 15.63 -1.03 10.45
CA TRP A 165 14.44 -1.12 11.29
C TRP A 165 14.64 -0.28 12.55
N GLN A 166 13.99 0.87 12.63
CA GLN A 166 14.15 1.82 13.73
C GLN A 166 13.02 1.71 14.74
N LEU A 167 13.41 1.55 16.00
CA LEU A 167 12.52 1.59 17.15
C LEU A 167 12.29 3.04 17.58
N SER A 168 11.03 3.41 17.83
CA SER A 168 10.69 4.67 18.51
C SER A 168 10.76 4.52 20.03
N PRO A 169 10.77 5.61 20.82
CA PRO A 169 10.69 5.53 22.29
C PRO A 169 9.33 4.95 22.75
N ALA A 170 9.27 3.64 22.92
CA ALA A 170 8.08 2.87 23.33
C ALA A 170 8.52 1.46 23.77
N GLU A 171 7.62 0.70 24.39
CA GLU A 171 7.79 -0.74 24.55
C GLU A 171 7.66 -1.45 23.19
N HIS A 172 8.48 -2.47 22.95
CA HIS A 172 8.51 -3.24 21.70
C HIS A 172 8.45 -4.73 21.99
N CYS A 173 7.75 -5.48 21.14
CA CYS A 173 7.78 -6.94 21.19
C CYS A 173 9.12 -7.51 20.69
N GLU A 174 9.41 -8.77 21.02
CA GLU A 174 10.68 -9.42 20.65
C GLU A 174 10.91 -9.45 19.13
N ASP A 175 9.88 -9.62 18.31
CA ASP A 175 10.02 -9.58 16.84
C ASP A 175 10.61 -8.25 16.35
N CYS A 176 10.14 -7.13 16.92
CA CYS A 176 10.62 -5.80 16.56
C CYS A 176 12.07 -5.58 17.03
N LEU A 177 12.42 -6.10 18.21
CA LEU A 177 13.79 -6.07 18.72
C LEU A 177 14.72 -6.90 17.83
N ALA A 178 14.29 -8.09 17.42
CA ALA A 178 15.02 -8.96 16.51
C ALA A 178 15.24 -8.29 15.13
N LEU A 179 14.20 -7.67 14.57
CA LEU A 179 14.30 -6.91 13.32
C LEU A 179 15.26 -5.72 13.45
N ALA A 180 15.20 -4.97 14.57
CA ALA A 180 16.12 -3.86 14.80
C ALA A 180 17.60 -4.29 14.89
N ARG A 181 17.87 -5.48 15.46
CA ARG A 181 19.22 -6.07 15.48
C ARG A 181 19.65 -6.54 14.10
N LYS A 182 18.75 -7.21 13.35
CA LYS A 182 19.04 -7.80 12.04
C LYS A 182 19.16 -6.76 10.93
N TRP A 183 18.32 -5.72 10.94
CA TRP A 183 18.23 -4.73 9.88
C TRP A 183 18.94 -3.46 10.34
N ASN A 184 20.27 -3.53 10.40
CA ASN A 184 21.12 -2.42 10.79
C ASN A 184 22.47 -2.35 10.02
N PRO A 185 22.47 -2.12 8.69
CA PRO A 185 21.34 -2.20 7.76
C PRO A 185 21.11 -3.62 7.21
N LEU A 186 19.88 -3.88 6.77
CA LEU A 186 19.62 -4.88 5.74
C LEU A 186 19.99 -4.29 4.38
N ARG A 187 20.92 -4.90 3.65
CA ARG A 187 21.23 -4.55 2.25
C ARG A 187 20.39 -5.42 1.33
N LEU A 188 19.68 -4.78 0.41
CA LEU A 188 18.91 -5.44 -0.65
C LEU A 188 19.39 -4.90 -1.98
N GLU A 189 19.73 -5.79 -2.88
CA GLU A 189 20.15 -5.40 -4.22
C GLU A 189 18.94 -4.85 -4.97
N LEU A 190 19.14 -3.69 -5.59
CA LEU A 190 18.29 -3.26 -6.67
C LEU A 190 18.68 -4.20 -7.80
N LYS A 191 17.92 -5.29 -7.96
CA LYS A 191 17.88 -5.90 -9.28
C LYS A 191 17.41 -4.75 -10.17
N GLY A 192 18.31 -4.22 -11.02
CA GLY A 192 17.84 -3.49 -12.19
C GLY A 192 16.72 -4.35 -12.74
N GLU A 193 15.53 -3.81 -12.91
CA GLU A 193 14.44 -4.59 -13.50
C GLU A 193 15.08 -5.29 -14.69
N ASP A 194 15.10 -6.63 -14.67
CA ASP A 194 15.38 -7.38 -15.88
C ASP A 194 14.18 -7.04 -16.73
N VAL A 195 14.21 -5.87 -17.41
CA VAL A 195 13.14 -5.41 -18.27
C VAL A 195 13.06 -6.51 -19.31
N GLN A 196 12.07 -7.37 -19.15
CA GLN A 196 11.95 -8.52 -20.01
C GLN A 196 11.64 -7.96 -21.40
N GLU A 197 12.09 -8.65 -22.43
CA GLU A 197 11.71 -8.34 -23.81
C GLU A 197 10.20 -8.11 -23.93
N SER A 198 9.41 -8.87 -23.15
CA SER A 198 7.96 -8.74 -23.05
C SER A 198 7.46 -7.42 -22.48
N ASP A 199 8.18 -6.82 -21.53
CA ASP A 199 7.79 -5.58 -20.88
C ASP A 199 8.03 -4.39 -21.83
N ILE A 200 9.12 -4.44 -22.60
CA ILE A 200 9.43 -3.46 -23.65
C ILE A 200 8.44 -3.59 -24.80
N ALA A 201 8.19 -4.82 -25.27
CA ALA A 201 7.23 -5.09 -26.33
C ALA A 201 5.82 -4.58 -25.98
N GLN A 202 5.33 -4.87 -24.76
CA GLN A 202 4.05 -4.34 -24.27
C GLN A 202 4.04 -2.81 -24.18
N GLY A 203 5.14 -2.19 -23.77
CA GLY A 203 5.29 -0.73 -23.77
C GLY A 203 5.18 -0.12 -25.17
N ILE A 204 5.80 -0.76 -26.18
CA ILE A 204 5.70 -0.33 -27.58
C ILE A 204 4.27 -0.52 -28.10
N GLU A 205 3.60 -1.64 -27.80
CA GLU A 205 2.19 -1.86 -28.17
C GLU A 205 1.26 -0.78 -27.59
N LEU A 206 1.44 -0.46 -26.31
CA LEU A 206 0.66 0.61 -25.67
C LEU A 206 0.90 1.96 -26.34
N MET A 207 2.15 2.26 -26.73
CA MET A 207 2.47 3.47 -27.48
C MET A 207 1.80 3.50 -28.86
N LEU A 208 1.76 2.38 -29.58
CA LEU A 208 1.10 2.24 -30.88
C LEU A 208 -0.44 2.27 -30.77
N LEU A 209 -0.98 1.90 -29.61
CA LEU A 209 -2.40 1.99 -29.29
C LEU A 209 -2.81 3.44 -29.03
N GLU A 210 -2.01 4.19 -28.28
CA GLU A 210 -2.28 5.60 -27.96
C GLU A 210 -1.91 6.57 -29.09
N SER A 211 -1.01 6.18 -29.98
CA SER A 211 -0.58 6.98 -31.15
C SER A 211 -0.56 6.12 -32.42
N PRO A 212 -1.74 5.84 -33.02
CA PRO A 212 -1.87 4.96 -34.19
C PRO A 212 -1.06 5.39 -35.41
N GLU A 213 -0.71 6.67 -35.52
CA GLU A 213 0.16 7.25 -36.54
C GLU A 213 1.59 6.72 -36.49
N LEU A 214 2.01 6.10 -35.37
CA LEU A 214 3.33 5.47 -35.20
C LEU A 214 3.38 4.04 -35.76
N ARG A 215 2.25 3.45 -36.15
CA ARG A 215 2.20 2.08 -36.73
C ARG A 215 3.12 1.86 -37.94
N PRO A 216 3.30 2.82 -38.88
CA PRO A 216 4.23 2.63 -39.99
C PRO A 216 5.69 2.44 -39.58
N VAL A 217 6.07 2.91 -38.37
CA VAL A 217 7.43 2.79 -37.83
C VAL A 217 7.54 1.76 -36.70
N ALA A 218 6.48 0.96 -36.44
CA ALA A 218 6.46 -0.03 -35.36
C ALA A 218 7.66 -0.99 -35.41
N ARG A 219 8.00 -1.52 -36.60
CA ARG A 219 9.19 -2.38 -36.78
C ARG A 219 10.49 -1.71 -36.34
N GLU A 220 10.64 -0.42 -36.62
CA GLU A 220 11.83 0.35 -36.21
C GLU A 220 11.83 0.56 -34.69
N LEU A 221 10.67 0.80 -34.09
CA LEU A 221 10.52 0.92 -32.63
C LEU A 221 10.91 -0.36 -31.90
N TYR A 222 10.51 -1.54 -32.40
CA TYR A 222 10.92 -2.84 -31.85
C TYR A 222 12.41 -3.12 -32.08
N ALA A 223 12.93 -2.79 -33.27
CA ALA A 223 14.34 -2.99 -33.60
C ALA A 223 15.30 -2.12 -32.76
N ILE A 224 14.86 -0.97 -32.25
CA ILE A 224 15.66 -0.13 -31.33
C ILE A 224 16.03 -0.88 -30.05
N PHE A 225 15.24 -1.88 -29.66
CA PHE A 225 15.44 -2.66 -28.45
C PHE A 225 15.86 -4.12 -28.73
N ASP A 226 16.35 -4.40 -29.95
CA ASP A 226 16.73 -5.75 -30.41
C ASP A 226 15.60 -6.80 -30.29
N ILE A 227 14.34 -6.36 -30.42
CA ILE A 227 13.15 -7.22 -30.32
C ILE A 227 12.67 -7.56 -31.73
N ALA A 228 12.44 -8.84 -32.01
CA ALA A 228 11.86 -9.28 -33.26
C ALA A 228 10.37 -8.90 -33.30
N TYR A 229 10.02 -7.94 -34.16
CA TYR A 229 8.64 -7.48 -34.34
C TYR A 229 7.67 -8.63 -34.69
N GLU A 230 8.17 -9.64 -35.40
CA GLU A 230 7.40 -10.80 -35.85
C GLU A 230 6.97 -11.73 -34.70
N ASP A 231 7.63 -11.68 -33.54
CA ASP A 231 7.31 -12.51 -32.37
C ASP A 231 6.16 -11.94 -31.52
N TRP A 232 5.70 -10.73 -31.85
CA TRP A 232 4.74 -9.94 -31.06
C TRP A 232 3.50 -9.49 -31.86
N GLN A 233 3.13 -10.22 -32.92
CA GLN A 233 2.04 -9.83 -33.82
C GLN A 233 0.69 -9.59 -33.11
N VAL A 234 0.15 -8.39 -33.37
CA VAL A 234 -0.95 -7.71 -32.67
C VAL A 234 -2.35 -8.34 -32.89
N GLU A 235 -2.47 -9.48 -33.59
CA GLU A 235 -3.78 -10.06 -33.89
C GLU A 235 -4.33 -10.99 -32.78
N ASP A 236 -3.49 -11.51 -31.88
CA ASP A 236 -3.92 -12.54 -30.92
C ASP A 236 -4.17 -12.06 -29.47
N PHE A 237 -3.80 -10.83 -29.11
CA PHE A 237 -3.98 -10.34 -27.72
C PHE A 237 -5.38 -9.80 -27.39
N TYR A 238 -6.23 -9.53 -28.39
CA TYR A 238 -7.57 -8.95 -28.20
C TYR A 238 -8.72 -9.86 -28.64
N ALA A 239 -8.44 -11.14 -28.96
CA ALA A 239 -9.45 -12.11 -29.39
C ALA A 239 -9.95 -13.05 -28.27
N SER A 240 -9.74 -12.73 -26.99
CA SER A 240 -10.28 -13.49 -25.84
C SER A 240 -11.00 -12.63 -24.82
#